data_AF-A0A7C7WWQ2-F1
#
_entry.id   AF-A0A7C7WWQ2-F1
#
_cell.length_a   1.000
_cell.length_b   1.000
_cell.length_c   1.000
_cell.angle_alpha   90.00
_cell.angle_beta   90.00
_cell.angle_gamma   90.00
#
_symmetry.space_group_name_H-M   'P 1'
#
loop_
_entity.id
_entity.type
_entity.pdbx_description
1 polymer ?
#
loop_
_entity_poly.entity_id
_entity_poly.type
_entity_poly.pdbx_seq_one_letter_code
_entity_poly.pdbx_strand_id
1 'polypeptide(L)'
;MSDKQPLRIGIGGPVGSGKTALLDLLCKAMRDTYQIAVVTNDIYTQEDAMFLTASNALAADRIIGVETGGCPHTAIREDASMNLAA
;
A
#
# COMPACT_ATOMS: atom_id res chain seq x y z
N MET A 1 -6.79 11.84 23.59
CA MET A 1 -5.64 11.45 22.74
C MET A 1 -5.60 12.45 21.61
N SER A 2 -4.44 13.03 21.29
CA SER A 2 -4.35 13.94 20.14
C SER A 2 -4.66 13.11 18.89
N ASP A 3 -5.77 13.41 18.20
CA ASP A 3 -6.16 12.81 16.92
C ASP A 3 -5.17 13.19 15.82
N LYS A 4 -3.93 12.70 15.93
CA LYS A 4 -2.94 12.83 14.86
C LYS A 4 -3.25 11.78 13.82
N GLN A 5 -3.85 12.23 12.72
CA GLN A 5 -3.99 11.41 11.53
C GLN A 5 -2.60 10.89 11.10
N PRO A 6 -2.48 9.60 10.74
CA PRO A 6 -1.23 9.07 10.25
C PRO A 6 -0.80 9.79 8.97
N LEU A 7 0.51 9.98 8.79
CA LEU A 7 1.05 10.49 7.54
C LEU A 7 0.75 9.49 6.42
N ARG A 8 0.06 9.93 5.37
CA ARG A 8 -0.24 9.11 4.19
C ARG A 8 0.72 9.47 3.06
N ILE A 9 1.40 8.46 2.50
CA ILE A 9 2.39 8.64 1.43
C ILE A 9 1.96 7.77 0.25
N GLY A 10 1.67 8.40 -0.88
CA GLY A 10 1.36 7.71 -2.12
C GLY A 10 2.62 7.40 -2.93
N ILE A 11 2.81 6.13 -3.32
CA ILE A 11 3.91 5.71 -4.20
C ILE A 11 3.33 5.40 -5.59
N GLY A 12 3.47 6.36 -6.50
CA GLY A 12 3.05 6.24 -7.90
C GLY A 12 4.21 5.98 -8.85
N GLY A 13 3.90 5.44 -10.03
CA GLY A 13 4.89 5.18 -11.08
C GLY A 13 4.41 4.16 -12.13
N PRO A 14 5.06 4.07 -13.30
CA PRO A 14 4.70 3.13 -14.36
C PRO A 14 4.67 1.66 -13.90
N VAL A 15 3.97 0.80 -14.65
CA VAL A 15 4.02 -0.65 -14.44
C VAL A 15 5.47 -1.13 -14.60
N GLY A 16 5.95 -1.96 -13.66
CA GLY A 16 7.33 -2.49 -13.68
C GLY A 16 8.43 -1.53 -13.17
N SER A 17 8.10 -0.32 -12.70
CA SER A 17 9.10 0.64 -12.20
C SER A 17 9.68 0.31 -10.81
N GLY A 18 9.32 -0.83 -10.21
CA GLY A 18 9.83 -1.27 -8.92
C GLY A 18 9.12 -0.70 -7.68
N LYS A 19 7.87 -0.23 -7.79
CA LYS A 19 7.10 0.32 -6.65
C LYS A 19 7.00 -0.67 -5.48
N THR A 20 6.63 -1.91 -5.75
CA THR A 20 6.49 -2.98 -4.74
C THR A 20 7.82 -3.33 -4.10
N ALA A 21 8.91 -3.35 -4.89
CA ALA A 21 10.26 -3.56 -4.38
C ALA A 21 10.72 -2.41 -3.46
N LEU A 22 10.39 -1.17 -3.81
CA LEU A 22 10.64 -0.02 -2.94
C LEU A 22 9.86 -0.13 -1.62
N LEU A 23 8.57 -0.50 -1.68
CA LEU A 23 7.75 -0.70 -0.50
C LEU A 23 8.32 -1.78 0.43
N ASP A 24 8.77 -2.92 -0.11
CA ASP A 24 9.38 -4.00 0.67
C ASP A 24 10.60 -3.51 1.46
N LEU A 25 11.52 -2.81 0.78
CA LEU A 25 12.73 -2.27 1.40
C LEU A 25 12.41 -1.22 2.48
N LEU A 26 11.49 -0.29 2.19
CA LEU A 26 11.09 0.74 3.15
C LEU A 26 10.43 0.12 4.38
N CYS A 27 9.52 -0.85 4.19
CA CYS A 27 8.86 -1.52 5.30
C CYS A 27 9.86 -2.22 6.20
N LYS A 28 10.77 -3.02 5.64
CA LYS A 28 11.80 -3.73 6.41
C LYS A 28 12.73 -2.78 7.15
N ALA A 29 13.10 -1.65 6.55
CA ALA A 29 13.98 -0.67 7.16
C ALA A 29 13.30 0.14 8.29
N MET A 30 11.98 0.35 8.22
CA MET A 30 11.27 1.30 9.08
C MET A 30 10.37 0.66 10.14
N ARG A 31 9.93 -0.60 9.94
CA ARG A 31 8.92 -1.26 10.79
C ARG A 31 9.27 -1.35 12.27
N ASP A 32 10.55 -1.37 12.61
CA ASP A 32 11.01 -1.46 14.01
C ASP A 32 11.02 -0.09 14.71
N THR A 33 11.03 1.00 13.93
CA THR A 33 11.05 2.38 14.44
C THR A 33 9.68 3.05 14.38
N TYR A 34 8.88 2.72 13.36
CA TYR A 34 7.61 3.39 13.07
C TYR A 34 6.45 2.41 13.01
N GLN A 35 5.27 2.86 13.44
CA GLN A 35 4.02 2.15 13.20
C GLN A 35 3.56 2.47 11.77
N ILE A 36 3.72 1.51 10.87
CA ILE A 36 3.41 1.63 9.44
C ILE A 36 2.49 0.50 8.98
N ALA A 37 1.71 0.80 7.95
CA ALA A 37 0.85 -0.12 7.21
C ALA A 37 0.93 0.21 5.71
N VAL A 38 0.60 -0.76 4.86
CA VAL A 38 0.62 -0.60 3.40
C VAL A 38 -0.75 -0.94 2.82
N VAL A 39 -1.22 -0.07 1.94
CA VAL A 39 -2.38 -0.34 1.07
C VAL A 39 -1.84 -0.43 -0.36
N THR A 40 -2.01 -1.58 -1.00
CA THR A 40 -1.60 -1.82 -2.39
C THR A 40 -2.80 -1.78 -3.31
N ASN A 41 -2.66 -1.13 -4.45
CA ASN A 41 -3.73 -0.99 -5.44
C ASN A 41 -3.39 -1.80 -6.68
N ASP A 42 -4.14 -2.88 -6.89
CA ASP A 42 -4.05 -3.73 -8.06
C ASP A 42 -5.38 -3.65 -8.84
N ILE A 43 -5.33 -3.87 -10.15
CA ILE A 43 -6.51 -3.66 -11.02
C ILE A 43 -7.49 -4.84 -10.90
N TYR A 44 -6.97 -6.08 -10.91
CA TYR A 44 -7.78 -7.32 -10.91
C TYR A 44 -7.22 -8.41 -9.98
N THR A 45 -6.16 -8.12 -9.24
CA THR A 45 -5.44 -9.10 -8.42
C THR A 45 -5.11 -8.48 -7.07
N GLN A 46 -4.41 -9.23 -6.21
CA GLN A 46 -3.81 -8.71 -4.98
C GLN A 46 -2.35 -9.15 -4.89
N GLU A 47 -1.68 -9.24 -6.04
CA GLU A 47 -0.33 -9.80 -6.15
C GLU A 47 0.68 -8.99 -5.34
N ASP A 48 0.55 -7.66 -5.32
CA ASP A 48 1.44 -6.80 -4.55
C ASP A 48 1.29 -7.06 -3.04
N ALA A 49 0.06 -7.17 -2.53
CA ALA A 49 -0.20 -7.48 -1.12
C ALA A 49 0.31 -8.88 -0.73
N MET A 50 0.07 -9.88 -1.58
CA MET A 50 0.54 -11.25 -1.37
C MET A 50 2.08 -11.31 -1.36
N PHE A 51 2.73 -10.61 -2.29
CA PHE A 51 4.19 -10.53 -2.35
C PHE A 51 4.77 -9.90 -1.08
N LEU A 52 4.24 -8.76 -0.63
CA LEU A 52 4.74 -8.08 0.58
C LEU A 52 4.54 -8.94 1.84
N THR A 53 3.42 -9.66 1.92
CA THR A 53 3.14 -10.59 3.02
C THR A 53 4.12 -11.76 3.00
N ALA A 54 4.32 -12.40 1.84
CA ALA A 54 5.27 -13.52 1.68
C ALA A 54 6.72 -13.10 1.93
N SER A 55 7.08 -11.88 1.57
CA SER A 55 8.40 -11.27 1.81
C SER A 55 8.63 -10.90 3.28
N ASN A 56 7.61 -11.04 4.13
CA ASN A 56 7.60 -10.57 5.51
C ASN A 56 7.97 -9.08 5.59
N ALA A 57 7.42 -8.24 4.71
CA ALA A 57 7.63 -6.80 4.77
C ALA A 57 7.07 -6.23 6.08
N LEU A 58 5.83 -6.58 6.40
CA LEU A 58 5.11 -6.31 7.65
C LEU A 58 4.31 -7.54 8.08
N ALA A 59 3.72 -7.49 9.27
CA ALA A 59 2.70 -8.45 9.67
C ALA A 59 1.48 -8.36 8.73
N ALA A 60 0.83 -9.48 8.44
CA ALA A 60 -0.23 -9.57 7.44
C ALA A 60 -1.44 -8.66 7.73
N ASP A 61 -1.72 -8.40 9.00
CA ASP A 61 -2.78 -7.48 9.46
C ASP A 61 -2.47 -6.00 9.16
N ARG A 62 -1.25 -5.68 8.70
CA ARG A 62 -0.80 -4.33 8.31
C ARG A 62 -0.65 -4.16 6.80
N ILE A 63 -1.05 -5.14 6.00
CA ILE A 63 -0.97 -5.11 4.54
C ILE A 63 -2.38 -5.37 4.00
N ILE A 64 -2.92 -4.40 3.26
CA ILE A 64 -4.25 -4.50 2.64
C ILE A 64 -4.10 -4.37 1.12
N GLY A 65 -4.62 -5.36 0.40
CA GLY A 65 -4.78 -5.28 -1.05
C GLY A 65 -6.15 -4.73 -1.41
N VAL A 66 -6.20 -3.72 -2.27
CA VAL A 66 -7.41 -3.10 -2.78
C VAL A 66 -7.49 -3.32 -4.28
N GLU A 67 -8.55 -3.99 -4.71
CA GLU A 67 -8.87 -4.19 -6.13
C GLU A 67 -9.59 -2.96 -6.66
N THR A 68 -8.88 -2.15 -7.42
CA THR A 68 -9.32 -0.82 -7.86
C THR A 68 -10.22 -0.84 -9.09
N GLY A 69 -10.26 -1.96 -9.82
CA GLY A 69 -10.89 -2.03 -11.13
C GLY A 69 -10.10 -1.25 -12.19
N GLY A 70 -10.71 -1.09 -13.38
CA GLY A 70 -9.99 -0.79 -14.62
C GLY A 70 -9.05 0.42 -14.64
N CYS A 71 -9.45 1.60 -14.11
CA CYS A 71 -8.64 2.81 -14.22
C CYS A 71 -7.95 3.18 -12.89
N PRO A 72 -6.66 2.86 -12.71
CA PRO A 72 -5.96 3.03 -11.44
C PRO A 72 -5.89 4.49 -10.99
N HIS A 73 -5.94 5.46 -11.91
CA HIS A 73 -5.97 6.89 -11.57
C HIS A 73 -7.24 7.28 -10.81
N THR A 74 -8.38 6.67 -11.14
CA THR A 74 -9.66 6.94 -10.47
C THR A 74 -9.57 6.58 -9.00
N ALA A 75 -9.06 5.40 -8.68
CA ALA A 75 -8.95 4.93 -7.30
C ALA A 75 -8.04 5.78 -6.40
N ILE A 76 -7.17 6.63 -6.96
CA ILE A 76 -6.23 7.47 -6.20
C ILE A 76 -6.43 8.98 -6.40
N ARG A 77 -7.29 9.41 -7.35
CA ARG A 77 -7.54 10.82 -7.65
C ARG A 77 -9.01 11.17 -7.65
N GLU A 78 -9.79 10.57 -8.55
CA GLU A 78 -11.19 10.95 -8.75
C GLU A 78 -12.13 10.35 -7.69
N ASP A 79 -11.86 9.13 -7.23
CA ASP A 79 -12.58 8.45 -6.14
C ASP A 79 -11.62 7.60 -5.31
N ALA A 80 -11.14 8.16 -4.19
CA ALA A 80 -10.25 7.49 -3.26
C ALA A 80 -10.97 6.79 -2.10
N SER A 81 -12.29 6.61 -2.17
CA SER A 81 -13.11 6.09 -1.07
C SER A 81 -12.61 4.73 -0.56
N MET A 82 -12.23 3.82 -1.47
CA MET A 82 -11.69 2.50 -1.13
C MET A 82 -10.39 2.59 -0.32
N ASN A 83 -9.49 3.52 -0.69
CA ASN A 83 -8.23 3.75 0.03
C ASN A 83 -8.42 4.43 1.39
N LEU A 84 -9.51 5.17 1.57
CA LEU A 84 -9.83 5.85 2.83
C LEU A 84 -10.56 4.94 3.83
N ALA A 85 -11.19 3.87 3.34
CA ALA A 85 -11.89 2.87 4.14
C ALA A 85 -11.01 1.68 4.54
N ALA A 86 -9.88 1.47 3.84
CA ALA A 86 -8.83 0.51 4.16
C ALA A 86 -7.96 1.02 5.33
#